data_AF-C2G494-F1
#
_entry.id   AF-C2G494-F1
#
_cell.length_a   1.000
_cell.length_b   1.000
_cell.length_c   1.000
_cell.angle_alpha   90.00
_cell.angle_beta   90.00
_cell.angle_gamma   90.00
#
_symmetry.space_group_name_H-M   'P 1'
#
loop_
_entity.id
_entity.type
_entity.pdbx_description
1 polymer ?
#
loop_
_entity_poly.entity_id
_entity_poly.type
_entity_poly.pdbx_seq_one_letter_code
_entity_poly.pdbx_strand_id
1 'polypeptide(L)'
;MIYTLEIQKLLNKASYLDDKNKDKIKYFLQAIQLADDNQDIEWAYELRMQLMDIEWEHTDRKNFLPTFSWLLNAYDASPDEYDVEELLWKYKWIISEVQSNPEISLAHMNNIMDDFKRRSELEGYNLRAYHSKLLHEAAEQMDVEKSLYLQSQINLFPRDGISDCQACELDSEVLTLLQDNNFEEGLNKAQPILQEQYTCARVPLVTRVNIAYHALINGQQDIAQQYLDRVIQELSEREEDTYLISSLGDFMPVIFALKPDQPGIM
;
A
#
# COMPACT_ATOMS: atom_id res chain seq x y z
N MET A 1 7.57 -31.10 -18.28
CA MET A 1 6.28 -31.39 -18.97
C MET A 1 5.19 -31.96 -18.06
N ILE A 2 5.45 -32.96 -17.21
CA ILE A 2 4.41 -33.44 -16.27
C ILE A 2 4.19 -32.44 -15.12
N TYR A 3 5.27 -31.89 -14.53
CA TYR A 3 5.15 -30.94 -13.42
C TYR A 3 4.47 -29.62 -13.83
N THR A 4 4.70 -29.11 -15.05
CA THR A 4 4.03 -27.90 -15.56
C THR A 4 2.51 -28.08 -15.66
N LEU A 5 2.05 -29.29 -16.02
CA LEU A 5 0.62 -29.65 -16.00
C LEU A 5 0.06 -29.72 -14.56
N GLU A 6 0.87 -30.13 -13.59
CA GLU A 6 0.49 -30.14 -12.17
C GLU A 6 0.40 -28.73 -11.60
N ILE A 7 1.37 -27.86 -11.91
CA ILE A 7 1.33 -26.42 -11.63
C ILE A 7 0.04 -25.82 -12.18
N GLN A 8 -0.26 -26.04 -13.47
CA GLN A 8 -1.48 -25.53 -14.09
C GLN A 8 -2.77 -26.04 -13.42
N LYS A 9 -2.80 -27.30 -12.96
CA LYS A 9 -3.95 -27.82 -12.19
C LYS A 9 -4.11 -27.11 -10.85
N LEU A 10 -3.01 -26.79 -10.16
CA LEU A 10 -3.04 -26.02 -8.91
C LEU A 10 -3.53 -24.60 -9.15
N LEU A 11 -3.00 -23.92 -10.18
CA LEU A 11 -3.43 -22.57 -10.55
C LEU A 11 -4.90 -22.54 -10.98
N ASN A 12 -5.37 -23.57 -11.70
CA ASN A 12 -6.79 -23.66 -12.05
C ASN A 12 -7.68 -23.78 -10.80
N LYS A 13 -7.28 -24.59 -9.80
CA LYS A 13 -8.00 -24.64 -8.51
C LYS A 13 -7.98 -23.29 -7.79
N ALA A 14 -6.82 -22.63 -7.76
CA ALA A 14 -6.65 -21.32 -7.16
C ALA A 14 -7.52 -20.24 -7.85
N SER A 15 -7.73 -20.34 -9.17
CA SER A 15 -8.52 -19.36 -9.92
C SER A 15 -10.02 -19.33 -9.56
N TYR A 16 -10.55 -20.40 -8.95
CA TYR A 16 -11.92 -20.43 -8.44
C TYR A 16 -12.05 -19.87 -7.03
N LEU A 17 -10.94 -19.45 -6.40
CA LEU A 17 -10.93 -18.85 -5.09
C LEU A 17 -10.75 -17.34 -5.18
N ASP A 18 -11.49 -16.63 -4.34
CA ASP A 18 -11.27 -15.21 -4.05
C ASP A 18 -9.84 -14.98 -3.55
N ASP A 19 -9.25 -13.83 -3.87
CA ASP A 19 -7.87 -13.50 -3.46
C ASP A 19 -7.72 -13.49 -1.94
N LYS A 20 -8.78 -13.16 -1.19
CA LYS A 20 -8.79 -13.20 0.29
C LYS A 20 -8.85 -14.62 0.87
N ASN A 21 -9.03 -15.64 0.04
CA ASN A 21 -9.07 -17.01 0.51
C ASN A 21 -7.66 -17.57 0.73
N LYS A 22 -7.32 -17.88 2.00
CA LYS A 22 -6.01 -18.43 2.39
C LYS A 22 -5.65 -19.77 1.72
N ASP A 23 -6.62 -20.52 1.21
CA ASP A 23 -6.34 -21.73 0.43
C ASP A 23 -5.69 -21.41 -0.91
N LYS A 24 -5.87 -20.20 -1.45
CA LYS A 24 -5.19 -19.72 -2.66
C LYS A 24 -3.68 -19.69 -2.46
N ILE A 25 -3.21 -19.14 -1.33
CA ILE A 25 -1.80 -19.13 -0.93
C ILE A 25 -1.23 -20.56 -0.92
N LYS A 26 -1.97 -21.53 -0.36
CA LYS A 26 -1.52 -22.94 -0.30
C LYS A 26 -1.29 -23.54 -1.69
N TYR A 27 -2.16 -23.25 -2.65
CA TYR A 27 -1.98 -23.73 -4.03
C TYR A 27 -0.77 -23.10 -4.70
N PHE A 28 -0.51 -21.81 -4.48
CA PHE A 28 0.68 -21.14 -4.99
C PHE A 28 1.96 -21.70 -4.37
N LEU A 29 2.00 -21.93 -3.06
CA LEU A 29 3.15 -22.54 -2.39
C LEU A 29 3.43 -23.96 -2.92
N GLN A 30 2.39 -24.76 -3.19
CA GLN A 30 2.56 -26.08 -3.82
C GLN A 30 3.07 -25.98 -5.26
N ALA A 31 2.60 -25.01 -6.03
CA ALA A 31 3.06 -24.77 -7.40
C ALA A 31 4.53 -24.32 -7.43
N ILE A 32 4.90 -23.43 -6.51
CA ILE A 32 6.28 -22.95 -6.31
C ILE A 32 7.20 -24.12 -5.96
N GLN A 33 6.79 -24.99 -5.02
CA GLN A 33 7.58 -26.17 -4.67
C GLN A 33 7.82 -27.08 -5.89
N LEU A 34 6.80 -27.30 -6.73
CA LEU A 34 6.96 -28.07 -7.96
C LEU A 34 7.94 -27.41 -8.94
N ALA A 35 7.91 -26.09 -9.07
CA ALA A 35 8.86 -25.37 -9.92
C ALA A 35 10.30 -25.49 -9.36
N ASP A 36 10.48 -25.26 -8.06
CA ASP A 36 11.77 -25.35 -7.37
C ASP A 36 12.36 -26.77 -7.45
N ASP A 37 11.55 -27.82 -7.21
CA ASP A 37 11.97 -29.23 -7.27
C ASP A 37 12.44 -29.63 -8.68
N ASN A 38 11.96 -28.93 -9.72
CA ASN A 38 12.32 -29.16 -11.11
C ASN A 38 13.33 -28.13 -11.63
N GLN A 39 13.84 -27.23 -10.77
CA GLN A 39 14.79 -26.16 -11.12
C GLN A 39 14.27 -25.23 -12.24
N ASP A 40 12.96 -25.04 -12.30
CA ASP A 40 12.29 -24.20 -13.29
C ASP A 40 12.17 -22.77 -12.76
N ILE A 41 13.23 -21.99 -12.99
CA ILE A 41 13.36 -20.63 -12.46
C ILE A 41 12.30 -19.68 -13.02
N GLU A 42 11.92 -19.83 -14.29
CA GLU A 42 10.90 -19.01 -14.93
C GLU A 42 9.54 -19.19 -14.22
N TRP A 43 9.09 -20.43 -14.04
CA TRP A 43 7.88 -20.70 -13.26
C TRP A 43 8.01 -20.26 -11.80
N ALA A 44 9.16 -20.51 -11.18
CA ALA A 44 9.42 -20.14 -9.80
C ALA A 44 9.35 -18.62 -9.57
N TYR A 45 9.78 -17.81 -10.53
CA TYR A 45 9.72 -16.35 -10.50
C TYR A 45 8.28 -15.85 -10.67
N GLU A 46 7.62 -16.26 -11.74
CA GLU A 46 6.24 -15.87 -12.05
C GLU A 46 5.26 -16.20 -10.92
N LEU A 47 5.37 -17.41 -10.36
CA LEU A 47 4.52 -17.84 -9.25
C LEU A 47 4.77 -17.03 -7.97
N ARG A 48 6.01 -16.60 -7.74
CA ARG A 48 6.38 -15.76 -6.58
C ARG A 48 5.92 -14.32 -6.73
N MET A 49 5.97 -13.76 -7.94
CA MET A 49 5.38 -12.44 -8.25
C MET A 49 3.87 -12.46 -7.96
N GLN A 50 3.16 -13.47 -8.45
CA GLN A 50 1.72 -13.65 -8.19
C GLN A 50 1.42 -13.97 -6.72
N LEU A 51 2.28 -14.72 -6.03
CA LEU A 51 2.12 -14.96 -4.60
C LEU A 51 2.19 -13.65 -3.80
N MET A 52 3.07 -12.71 -4.19
CA MET A 52 3.09 -11.39 -3.55
C MET A 52 1.79 -10.62 -3.78
N ASP A 53 1.20 -10.67 -4.98
CA ASP A 53 -0.12 -10.05 -5.21
C ASP A 53 -1.21 -10.64 -4.31
N ILE A 54 -1.22 -11.97 -4.17
CA ILE A 54 -2.19 -12.65 -3.32
C ILE A 54 -1.95 -12.28 -1.86
N GLU A 55 -0.71 -12.38 -1.36
CA GLU A 55 -0.43 -12.06 0.03
C GLU A 55 -0.65 -10.59 0.35
N TRP A 56 -0.49 -9.66 -0.60
CA TRP A 56 -0.79 -8.25 -0.39
C TRP A 56 -2.22 -8.00 0.11
N GLU A 57 -3.18 -8.82 -0.34
CA GLU A 57 -4.60 -8.78 0.09
C GLU A 57 -4.85 -9.43 1.46
N HIS A 58 -3.82 -9.99 2.11
CA HIS A 58 -3.90 -10.67 3.40
C HIS A 58 -3.19 -9.90 4.51
N THR A 59 -3.64 -10.17 5.72
CA THR A 59 -3.11 -9.59 6.96
C THR A 59 -1.88 -10.33 7.48
N ASP A 60 -1.79 -11.63 7.17
CA ASP A 60 -0.77 -12.56 7.62
C ASP A 60 0.15 -12.92 6.44
N ARG A 61 1.12 -12.04 6.18
CA ARG A 61 2.00 -12.07 4.99
C ARG A 61 3.34 -12.73 5.26
N LYS A 62 3.30 -13.95 5.79
CA LYS A 62 4.52 -14.66 6.26
C LYS A 62 5.52 -14.96 5.15
N ASN A 63 5.07 -15.09 3.90
CA ASN A 63 5.96 -15.42 2.79
C ASN A 63 6.47 -14.17 2.07
N PHE A 64 5.97 -12.98 2.38
CA PHE A 64 6.22 -11.76 1.63
C PHE A 64 7.71 -11.37 1.57
N LEU A 65 8.35 -11.20 2.71
CA LEU A 65 9.78 -10.90 2.81
C LEU A 65 10.68 -11.99 2.20
N PRO A 66 10.54 -13.29 2.56
CA PRO A 66 11.40 -14.32 1.96
C PRO A 66 11.14 -14.51 0.46
N THR A 67 9.90 -14.32 -0.02
CA THR A 67 9.56 -14.37 -1.45
C THR A 67 10.25 -13.24 -2.21
N PHE A 68 10.16 -12.01 -1.71
CA PHE A 68 10.83 -10.88 -2.35
C PHE A 68 12.35 -10.99 -2.32
N SER A 69 12.93 -11.48 -1.21
CA SER A 69 14.37 -11.73 -1.15
C SER A 69 14.82 -12.75 -2.21
N TRP A 70 14.02 -13.78 -2.47
CA TRP A 70 14.29 -14.73 -3.56
C TRP A 70 14.19 -14.06 -4.93
N LEU A 71 13.12 -13.28 -5.18
CA LEU A 71 12.91 -12.57 -6.44
C LEU A 71 14.06 -11.60 -6.74
N LEU A 72 14.52 -10.86 -5.73
CA LEU A 72 15.64 -9.94 -5.86
C LEU A 72 16.94 -10.65 -6.23
N ASN A 73 17.21 -11.81 -5.61
CA ASN A 73 18.39 -12.62 -5.95
C ASN A 73 18.30 -13.21 -7.36
N ALA A 74 17.11 -13.64 -7.79
CA ALA A 74 16.88 -14.12 -9.15
C ALA A 74 17.10 -13.00 -10.18
N TYR A 75 16.55 -11.81 -9.92
CA TYR A 75 16.78 -10.61 -10.73
C TYR A 75 18.27 -10.26 -10.83
N ASP A 76 18.97 -10.22 -9.69
CA ASP A 76 20.39 -9.86 -9.67
C ASP A 76 21.28 -10.87 -10.41
N ALA A 77 20.84 -12.13 -10.54
CA ALA A 77 21.55 -13.15 -11.31
C ALA A 77 21.34 -13.00 -12.83
N SER A 78 20.13 -12.60 -13.26
CA SER A 78 19.73 -12.52 -14.67
C SER A 78 18.78 -11.33 -14.92
N PRO A 79 19.24 -10.06 -14.83
CA PRO A 79 18.35 -8.89 -14.87
C PRO A 79 17.62 -8.74 -16.21
N ASP A 80 18.24 -9.15 -17.33
CA ASP A 80 17.66 -9.07 -18.68
C ASP A 80 16.47 -10.03 -18.89
N GLU A 81 16.22 -10.97 -17.97
CA GLU A 81 15.14 -11.97 -18.07
C GLU A 81 13.83 -11.52 -17.41
N TYR A 82 13.85 -10.42 -16.63
CA TYR A 82 12.72 -10.04 -15.78
C TYR A 82 12.32 -8.58 -15.95
N ASP A 83 11.05 -8.28 -15.69
CA ASP A 83 10.55 -6.92 -15.69
C ASP A 83 10.98 -6.18 -14.41
N VAL A 84 11.88 -5.22 -14.57
CA VAL A 84 12.38 -4.40 -13.47
C VAL A 84 11.32 -3.44 -12.93
N GLU A 85 10.40 -2.95 -13.77
CA GLU A 85 9.33 -2.05 -13.32
C GLU A 85 8.42 -2.81 -12.36
N GLU A 86 8.07 -4.06 -12.69
CA GLU A 86 7.26 -4.92 -11.83
C GLU A 86 7.98 -5.25 -10.51
N LEU A 87 9.28 -5.59 -10.57
CA LEU A 87 10.07 -5.84 -9.37
C LEU A 87 10.15 -4.61 -8.46
N LEU A 88 10.44 -3.43 -9.01
CA LEU A 88 10.50 -2.18 -8.25
C LEU A 88 9.13 -1.81 -7.67
N TRP A 89 8.04 -2.17 -8.36
CA TRP A 89 6.70 -2.02 -7.82
C TRP A 89 6.49 -2.87 -6.56
N LYS A 90 6.85 -4.17 -6.60
CA LYS A 90 6.80 -5.04 -5.42
C LYS A 90 7.78 -4.60 -4.32
N TYR A 91 8.93 -4.02 -4.68
CA TYR A 91 9.89 -3.46 -3.74
C TYR A 91 9.24 -2.39 -2.85
N LYS A 92 8.42 -1.49 -3.43
CA LYS A 92 7.67 -0.49 -2.65
C LYS A 92 6.74 -1.12 -1.61
N TRP A 93 6.18 -2.29 -1.90
CA TRP A 93 5.33 -3.02 -0.96
C TRP A 93 6.14 -3.60 0.20
N ILE A 94 7.35 -4.10 -0.08
CA ILE A 94 8.30 -4.51 0.96
C ILE A 94 8.69 -3.35 1.86
N ILE A 95 8.91 -2.16 1.31
CA ILE A 95 9.22 -0.97 2.12
C ILE A 95 8.11 -0.71 3.15
N SER A 96 6.84 -0.74 2.74
CA SER A 96 5.71 -0.59 3.67
C SER A 96 5.61 -1.73 4.70
N GLU A 97 5.92 -2.97 4.30
CA GLU A 97 5.96 -4.12 5.21
C GLU A 97 7.05 -3.97 6.28
N VAL A 98 8.25 -3.53 5.91
CA VAL A 98 9.36 -3.41 6.87
C VAL A 98 9.22 -2.20 7.78
N GLN A 99 8.63 -1.10 7.29
CA GLN A 99 8.34 0.09 8.10
C GLN A 99 7.35 -0.20 9.22
N SER A 100 6.39 -1.11 8.99
CA SER A 100 5.40 -1.51 10.00
C SER A 100 5.86 -2.69 10.88
N ASN A 101 7.04 -3.26 10.64
CA ASN A 101 7.53 -4.43 11.37
C ASN A 101 8.51 -4.06 12.49
N PRO A 102 8.12 -4.18 13.78
CA PRO A 102 8.98 -3.82 14.92
C PRO A 102 10.20 -4.72 15.11
N GLU A 103 10.26 -5.88 14.45
CA GLU A 103 11.42 -6.78 14.49
C GLU A 103 12.55 -6.32 13.55
N ILE A 104 12.25 -5.46 12.58
CA ILE A 104 13.24 -4.91 11.65
C ILE A 104 13.89 -3.66 12.26
N SER A 105 15.21 -3.66 12.40
CA SER A 105 15.93 -2.48 12.91
C SER A 105 15.90 -1.32 11.91
N LEU A 106 15.92 -0.08 12.42
CA LEU A 106 16.02 1.14 11.59
C LEU A 106 17.21 1.12 10.61
N ALA A 107 18.35 0.57 11.04
CA ALA A 107 19.52 0.45 10.17
C ALA A 107 19.26 -0.47 8.95
N HIS A 108 18.52 -1.55 9.15
CA HIS A 108 18.14 -2.46 8.07
C HIS A 108 17.11 -1.83 7.14
N MET A 109 16.13 -1.10 7.69
CA MET A 109 15.16 -0.33 6.91
C MET A 109 15.84 0.73 6.03
N ASN A 110 16.85 1.45 6.56
CA ASN A 110 17.64 2.40 5.78
C ASN A 110 18.38 1.72 4.62
N ASN A 111 18.97 0.54 4.84
CA ASN A 111 19.64 -0.21 3.77
C ASN A 111 18.66 -0.62 2.65
N ILE A 112 17.44 -1.03 3.00
CA ILE A 112 16.37 -1.37 2.04
C ILE A 112 15.99 -0.12 1.22
N MET A 113 15.83 1.03 1.88
CA MET A 113 15.53 2.30 1.21
C MET A 113 16.65 2.77 0.28
N ASP A 114 17.91 2.64 0.70
CA ASP A 114 19.08 2.97 -0.11
C ASP A 114 19.23 2.05 -1.32
N ASP A 115 18.93 0.75 -1.16
CA ASP A 115 18.94 -0.21 -2.26
C ASP A 115 17.83 0.07 -3.28
N PHE A 116 16.61 0.36 -2.81
CA PHE A 116 15.49 0.77 -3.69
C PHE A 116 15.82 2.03 -4.49
N LYS A 117 16.40 3.04 -3.82
CA LYS A 117 16.86 4.27 -4.46
C LYS A 117 17.88 3.98 -5.56
N ARG A 118 18.94 3.24 -5.21
CA ARG A 118 20.02 2.88 -6.14
C ARG A 118 19.48 2.16 -7.37
N ARG A 119 18.59 1.18 -7.19
CA ARG A 119 18.00 0.41 -8.30
C ARG A 119 17.11 1.29 -9.18
N SER A 120 16.30 2.16 -8.58
CA SER A 120 15.45 3.09 -9.31
C SER A 120 16.28 4.03 -10.21
N GLU A 121 17.38 4.60 -9.67
CA GLU A 121 18.28 5.48 -10.42
C GLU A 121 19.01 4.73 -11.56
N LEU A 122 19.42 3.48 -11.34
CA LEU A 122 20.09 2.65 -12.35
C LEU A 122 19.20 2.38 -13.57
N GLU A 123 17.90 2.19 -13.35
CA GLU A 123 16.90 1.99 -14.41
C GLU A 123 16.37 3.30 -15.01
N GLY A 124 16.91 4.44 -14.56
CA GLY A 124 16.55 5.75 -15.08
C GLY A 124 15.23 6.33 -14.54
N TYR A 125 14.65 5.71 -13.50
CA TYR A 125 13.55 6.32 -12.76
C TYR A 125 14.04 7.47 -11.89
N ASN A 126 13.14 8.41 -11.62
CA ASN A 126 13.46 9.55 -10.76
C ASN A 126 13.15 9.24 -9.29
N LEU A 127 13.46 10.17 -8.39
CA LEU A 127 13.34 9.95 -6.95
C LEU A 127 11.95 10.18 -6.37
N ARG A 128 10.92 10.40 -7.21
CA ARG A 128 9.54 10.65 -6.76
C ARG A 128 9.01 9.51 -5.88
N ALA A 129 9.14 8.26 -6.35
CA ALA A 129 8.68 7.09 -5.60
C ALA A 129 9.44 6.90 -4.27
N TYR A 130 10.75 7.14 -4.27
CA TYR A 130 11.59 7.11 -3.06
C TYR A 130 11.13 8.14 -2.03
N HIS A 131 10.94 9.40 -2.43
CA HIS A 131 10.45 10.45 -1.53
C HIS A 131 9.01 10.18 -1.07
N SER A 132 8.17 9.58 -1.92
CA SER A 132 6.82 9.17 -1.53
C SER A 132 6.81 8.13 -0.41
N LYS A 133 7.71 7.14 -0.43
CA LYS A 133 7.81 6.16 0.67
C LYS A 133 8.29 6.78 1.98
N LEU A 134 9.23 7.72 1.91
CA LEU A 134 9.65 8.47 3.08
C LEU A 134 8.53 9.37 3.62
N LEU A 135 7.70 9.93 2.72
CA LEU A 135 6.57 10.78 3.11
C LEU A 135 5.53 9.96 3.88
N HIS A 136 5.21 8.75 3.42
CA HIS A 136 4.29 7.85 4.13
C HIS A 136 4.77 7.58 5.56
N GLU A 137 6.05 7.26 5.75
CA GLU A 137 6.63 7.06 7.09
C GLU A 137 6.58 8.33 7.96
N ALA A 138 6.93 9.49 7.39
CA ALA A 138 6.89 10.76 8.11
C ALA A 138 5.46 11.14 8.55
N ALA A 139 4.47 10.90 7.69
CA ALA A 139 3.06 11.13 7.98
C ALA A 139 2.54 10.20 9.09
N GLU A 140 2.93 8.92 9.09
CA GLU A 140 2.60 7.97 10.17
C GLU A 140 3.21 8.36 11.52
N GLN A 141 4.40 8.96 11.49
CA GLN A 141 5.09 9.48 12.68
C GLN A 141 4.60 10.87 13.12
N MET A 142 3.66 11.48 12.38
CA MET A 142 3.21 12.86 12.57
C MET A 142 4.37 13.89 12.53
N ASP A 143 5.42 13.61 11.75
CA ASP A 143 6.55 14.51 11.52
C ASP A 143 6.22 15.50 10.40
N VAL A 144 5.45 16.54 10.76
CA VAL A 144 4.91 17.54 9.82
C VAL A 144 6.02 18.26 9.03
N GLU A 145 7.12 18.64 9.69
CA GLU A 145 8.23 19.35 9.05
C GLU A 145 8.87 18.48 7.96
N LYS A 146 9.14 17.20 8.28
CA LYS A 146 9.69 16.24 7.33
C LYS A 146 8.70 15.94 6.20
N SER A 147 7.40 15.81 6.49
CA SER A 147 6.37 15.58 5.49
C SER A 147 6.29 16.73 4.48
N LEU A 148 6.28 17.99 4.92
CA LEU A 148 6.31 19.16 4.05
C LEU A 148 7.57 19.21 3.18
N TYR A 149 8.73 18.93 3.78
CA TYR A 149 9.98 18.85 3.04
C TYR A 149 9.91 17.77 1.95
N LEU A 150 9.47 16.56 2.28
CA LEU A 150 9.39 15.44 1.33
C LEU A 150 8.36 15.70 0.23
N GLN A 151 7.20 16.30 0.55
CA GLN A 151 6.24 16.74 -0.45
C GLN A 151 6.85 17.76 -1.43
N SER A 152 7.69 18.68 -0.93
CA SER A 152 8.42 19.60 -1.80
C SER A 152 9.40 18.87 -2.73
N GLN A 153 10.07 17.82 -2.25
CA GLN A 153 10.97 17.00 -3.07
C GLN A 153 10.20 16.22 -4.14
N ILE A 154 9.07 15.60 -3.79
CA ILE A 154 8.17 14.91 -4.73
C ILE A 154 7.77 15.84 -5.87
N ASN A 155 7.43 17.10 -5.57
CA ASN A 155 7.00 18.09 -6.55
C ASN A 155 8.11 18.54 -7.53
N LEU A 156 9.39 18.26 -7.24
CA LEU A 156 10.50 18.52 -8.17
C LEU A 156 10.55 17.51 -9.31
N PHE A 157 9.93 16.34 -9.14
CA PHE A 157 10.03 15.24 -10.08
C PHE A 157 8.70 14.99 -10.80
N PRO A 158 8.70 14.79 -12.13
CA PRO A 158 7.51 14.34 -12.84
C PRO A 158 7.13 12.91 -12.41
N ARG A 159 5.90 12.52 -12.68
CA ARG A 159 5.48 11.11 -12.56
C ARG A 159 6.19 10.25 -13.61
N ASP A 160 6.54 9.03 -13.22
CA ASP A 160 7.18 7.99 -14.04
C ASP A 160 6.54 6.61 -13.77
N GLY A 161 7.08 5.54 -14.37
CA GLY A 161 6.50 4.19 -14.33
C GLY A 161 6.33 3.60 -12.92
N ILE A 162 7.20 3.98 -11.99
CA ILE A 162 7.16 3.48 -10.60
C ILE A 162 6.50 4.45 -9.62
N SER A 163 5.93 5.55 -10.11
CA SER A 163 5.19 6.51 -9.28
C SER A 163 3.89 5.90 -8.72
N ASP A 164 3.53 6.25 -7.49
CA ASP A 164 2.29 5.76 -6.89
C ASP A 164 1.05 6.28 -7.65
N CYS A 165 -0.08 5.62 -7.47
CA CYS A 165 -1.31 5.97 -8.18
C CYS A 165 -1.68 7.46 -7.98
N GLN A 166 -2.27 8.12 -8.98
CA GLN A 166 -2.55 9.55 -8.89
C GLN A 166 -3.48 9.93 -7.72
N ALA A 167 -4.46 9.08 -7.43
CA ALA A 167 -5.33 9.25 -6.27
C ALA A 167 -4.54 9.15 -4.94
N CYS A 168 -3.56 8.25 -4.87
CA CYS A 168 -2.73 7.97 -3.70
C CYS A 168 -1.77 9.13 -3.40
N GLU A 169 -1.11 9.67 -4.42
CA GLU A 169 -0.20 10.81 -4.27
C GLU A 169 -0.96 12.08 -3.88
N LEU A 170 -2.14 12.31 -4.50
CA LEU A 170 -2.98 13.46 -4.16
C LEU A 170 -3.53 13.36 -2.72
N ASP A 171 -3.93 12.16 -2.28
CA ASP A 171 -4.33 11.92 -0.89
C ASP A 171 -3.19 12.16 0.10
N SER A 172 -1.96 11.76 -0.24
CA SER A 172 -0.77 12.02 0.60
C SER A 172 -0.48 13.53 0.74
N GLU A 173 -0.64 14.28 -0.35
CA GLU A 173 -0.51 15.74 -0.33
C GLU A 173 -1.62 16.41 0.50
N VAL A 174 -2.87 15.93 0.37
CA VAL A 174 -3.99 16.37 1.22
C VAL A 174 -3.69 16.11 2.69
N LEU A 175 -3.28 14.89 3.05
CA LEU A 175 -2.94 14.53 4.43
C LEU A 175 -1.84 15.42 4.99
N THR A 176 -0.80 15.71 4.19
CA THR A 176 0.30 16.60 4.59
C THR A 176 -0.23 17.99 4.98
N LEU A 177 -1.13 18.58 4.17
CA LEU A 177 -1.77 19.87 4.47
C LEU A 177 -2.66 19.80 5.72
N LEU A 178 -3.41 18.71 5.88
CA LEU A 178 -4.28 18.51 7.03
C LEU A 178 -3.48 18.38 8.34
N GLN A 179 -2.37 17.64 8.33
CA GLN A 179 -1.47 17.48 9.49
C GLN A 179 -0.73 18.79 9.83
N ASP A 180 -0.48 19.66 8.85
CA ASP A 180 0.06 21.01 9.05
C ASP A 180 -0.98 22.03 9.58
N ASN A 181 -2.18 21.58 9.97
CA ASN A 181 -3.32 22.44 10.36
C ASN A 181 -3.79 23.41 9.26
N ASN A 182 -3.43 23.17 8.00
CA ASN A 182 -3.88 23.93 6.84
C ASN A 182 -5.18 23.34 6.27
N PHE A 183 -6.23 23.27 7.12
CA PHE A 183 -7.45 22.54 6.81
C PHE A 183 -8.16 23.04 5.54
N GLU A 184 -8.31 24.35 5.36
CA GLU A 184 -9.00 24.92 4.19
C GLU A 184 -8.27 24.58 2.88
N GLU A 185 -6.94 24.63 2.88
CA GLU A 185 -6.14 24.27 1.72
C GLU A 185 -6.21 22.77 1.44
N GLY A 186 -6.09 21.93 2.48
CA GLY A 186 -6.26 20.48 2.37
C GLY A 186 -7.63 20.08 1.81
N LEU A 187 -8.72 20.69 2.29
CA LEU A 187 -10.07 20.44 1.80
C LEU A 187 -10.26 20.89 0.34
N ASN A 188 -9.68 22.03 -0.05
CA ASN A 188 -9.69 22.49 -1.44
C ASN A 188 -8.89 21.55 -2.34
N LYS A 189 -7.73 21.10 -1.88
CA LYS A 189 -6.87 20.16 -2.61
C LYS A 189 -7.55 18.80 -2.80
N ALA A 190 -8.37 18.38 -1.84
CA ALA A 190 -9.10 17.12 -1.89
C ALA A 190 -10.29 17.10 -2.85
N GLN A 191 -10.74 18.24 -3.40
CA GLN A 191 -11.95 18.30 -4.22
C GLN A 191 -11.97 17.32 -5.40
N PRO A 192 -10.88 17.12 -6.18
CA PRO A 192 -10.87 16.12 -7.25
C PRO A 192 -11.11 14.69 -6.76
N ILE A 193 -10.61 14.33 -5.57
CA ILE A 193 -10.84 13.02 -4.94
C ILE A 193 -12.30 12.90 -4.48
N LEU A 194 -12.81 13.94 -3.81
CA LEU A 194 -14.17 13.95 -3.27
C LEU A 194 -15.24 13.90 -4.36
N GLN A 195 -14.93 14.46 -5.53
CA GLN A 195 -15.73 14.41 -6.76
C GLN A 195 -15.46 13.15 -7.60
N GLU A 196 -14.65 12.21 -7.08
CA GLU A 196 -14.33 10.93 -7.70
C GLU A 196 -13.68 11.04 -9.10
N GLN A 197 -13.00 12.16 -9.37
CA GLN A 197 -12.19 12.34 -10.58
C GLN A 197 -10.94 11.45 -10.55
N TYR A 198 -10.43 11.17 -9.34
CA TYR A 198 -9.36 10.22 -9.08
C TYR A 198 -9.79 9.23 -8.01
N THR A 199 -9.72 7.95 -8.33
CA THR A 199 -10.07 6.85 -7.42
C THR A 199 -9.02 5.75 -7.49
N CYS A 200 -8.92 4.96 -6.43
CA CYS A 200 -8.20 3.71 -6.39
C CYS A 200 -8.92 2.75 -5.45
N ALA A 201 -8.30 1.62 -5.10
CA ALA A 201 -8.89 0.67 -4.15
C ALA A 201 -9.32 1.35 -2.84
N ARG A 202 -8.51 2.28 -2.29
CA ARG A 202 -8.71 2.91 -0.96
C ARG A 202 -9.12 4.38 -1.00
N VAL A 203 -8.76 5.12 -2.05
CA VAL A 203 -9.15 6.52 -2.25
C VAL A 203 -10.42 6.51 -3.10
N PRO A 204 -11.54 7.11 -2.68
CA PRO A 204 -11.65 8.28 -1.79
C PRO A 204 -11.92 8.01 -0.30
N LEU A 205 -12.09 6.76 0.13
CA LEU A 205 -12.49 6.44 1.50
C LEU A 205 -11.51 7.01 2.54
N VAL A 206 -10.22 6.75 2.39
CA VAL A 206 -9.18 7.24 3.32
C VAL A 206 -9.13 8.76 3.38
N THR A 207 -9.32 9.45 2.24
CA THR A 207 -9.37 10.91 2.19
C THR A 207 -10.58 11.46 2.95
N ARG A 208 -11.75 10.82 2.84
CA ARG A 208 -12.96 11.21 3.57
C ARG A 208 -12.78 11.03 5.07
N VAL A 209 -12.15 9.94 5.50
CA VAL A 209 -11.77 9.71 6.90
C VAL A 209 -10.89 10.86 7.41
N ASN A 210 -9.80 11.16 6.70
CA ASN A 210 -8.86 12.21 7.07
C ASN A 210 -9.56 13.56 7.17
N ILE A 211 -10.39 13.91 6.19
CA ILE A 211 -11.15 15.16 6.21
C ILE A 211 -12.14 15.20 7.38
N ALA A 212 -12.87 14.12 7.64
CA ALA A 212 -13.84 14.10 8.74
C ALA A 212 -13.15 14.29 10.10
N TYR A 213 -12.02 13.62 10.32
CA TYR A 213 -11.21 13.77 11.53
C TYR A 213 -10.65 15.19 11.66
N HIS A 214 -9.99 15.70 10.60
CA HIS A 214 -9.39 17.02 10.65
C HIS A 214 -10.44 18.14 10.70
N ALA A 215 -11.62 17.95 10.13
CA ALA A 215 -12.75 18.88 10.27
C ALA A 215 -13.22 18.96 11.73
N LEU A 216 -13.33 17.81 12.40
CA LEU A 216 -13.75 17.74 13.81
C LEU A 216 -12.78 18.50 14.72
N ILE A 217 -11.47 18.24 14.62
CA ILE A 217 -10.48 18.88 15.50
C ILE A 217 -10.31 20.38 15.21
N ASN A 218 -10.68 20.85 14.01
CA ASN A 218 -10.73 22.26 13.64
C ASN A 218 -12.09 22.93 13.94
N GLY A 219 -13.01 22.23 14.62
CA GLY A 219 -14.32 22.77 15.00
C GLY A 219 -15.35 22.86 13.86
N GLN A 220 -15.06 22.28 12.69
CA GLN A 220 -15.92 22.27 11.51
C GLN A 220 -16.86 21.05 11.53
N GLN A 221 -17.71 20.97 12.55
CA GLN A 221 -18.59 19.81 12.78
C GLN A 221 -19.52 19.50 11.60
N ASP A 222 -20.02 20.52 10.91
CA ASP A 222 -20.90 20.34 9.74
C ASP A 222 -20.20 19.55 8.62
N ILE A 223 -18.90 19.80 8.39
CA ILE A 223 -18.11 19.08 7.39
C ILE A 223 -17.82 17.65 7.84
N ALA A 224 -17.48 17.44 9.12
CA ALA A 224 -17.30 16.10 9.65
C ALA A 224 -18.60 15.26 9.52
N GLN A 225 -19.75 15.89 9.81
CA GLN A 225 -21.06 15.27 9.70
C GLN A 225 -21.43 14.90 8.26
N GLN A 226 -20.98 15.68 7.27
CA GLN A 226 -21.22 15.43 5.85
C GLN A 226 -20.67 14.05 5.40
N TYR A 227 -19.54 13.62 5.95
CA TYR A 227 -18.89 12.38 5.55
C TYR A 227 -19.22 11.18 6.44
N LEU A 228 -19.77 11.41 7.64
CA LEU A 228 -19.95 10.40 8.68
C LEU A 228 -20.65 9.13 8.17
N ASP A 229 -21.89 9.26 7.68
CA ASP A 229 -22.71 8.09 7.29
C ASP A 229 -22.10 7.31 6.13
N ARG A 230 -21.52 8.04 5.17
CA ARG A 230 -20.89 7.46 3.99
C ARG A 230 -19.64 6.67 4.35
N VAL A 231 -18.79 7.23 5.21
CA VAL A 231 -17.57 6.55 5.68
C VAL A 231 -17.92 5.32 6.50
N ILE A 232 -18.94 5.38 7.39
CA ILE A 232 -19.42 4.21 8.13
C ILE A 232 -19.85 3.10 7.17
N GLN A 233 -20.64 3.42 6.15
CA GLN A 233 -21.09 2.43 5.18
C GLN A 233 -19.89 1.80 4.44
N GLU A 234 -19.01 2.61 3.88
CA GLU A 234 -17.86 2.13 3.10
C GLU A 234 -16.87 1.30 3.93
N LEU A 235 -16.68 1.64 5.22
CA LEU A 235 -15.86 0.84 6.14
C LEU A 235 -16.54 -0.51 6.47
N SER A 236 -17.87 -0.54 6.67
CA SER A 236 -18.61 -1.77 6.94
C SER A 236 -18.59 -2.78 5.79
N GLU A 237 -18.38 -2.30 4.56
CA GLU A 237 -18.22 -3.17 3.38
C GLU A 237 -16.78 -3.73 3.25
N ARG A 238 -15.87 -3.32 4.16
CA ARG A 238 -14.41 -3.56 4.06
C ARG A 238 -13.79 -3.98 5.41
N GLU A 239 -14.57 -4.64 6.26
CA GLU A 239 -14.15 -5.05 7.61
C GLU A 239 -12.86 -5.90 7.64
N GLU A 240 -12.57 -6.61 6.55
CA GLU A 240 -11.37 -7.45 6.40
C GLU A 240 -10.16 -6.72 5.81
N ASP A 241 -10.30 -5.45 5.37
CA ASP A 241 -9.21 -4.67 4.77
C ASP A 241 -8.32 -4.05 5.86
N THR A 242 -7.22 -4.73 6.17
CA THR A 242 -6.30 -4.27 7.22
C THR A 242 -5.56 -2.99 6.91
N TYR A 243 -5.50 -2.55 5.66
CA TYR A 243 -4.91 -1.25 5.35
C TYR A 243 -5.75 -0.09 5.88
N LEU A 244 -7.00 -0.35 6.26
CA LEU A 244 -7.89 0.66 6.82
C LEU A 244 -7.84 0.72 8.35
N ILE A 245 -6.99 -0.07 9.02
CA ILE A 245 -6.89 -0.05 10.50
C ILE A 245 -6.51 1.34 11.03
N SER A 246 -5.53 2.00 10.41
CA SER A 246 -5.15 3.38 10.80
C SER A 246 -6.31 4.34 10.59
N SER A 247 -6.94 4.29 9.41
CA SER A 247 -8.12 5.10 9.09
C SER A 247 -9.29 4.85 10.05
N LEU A 248 -9.53 3.61 10.47
CA LEU A 248 -10.53 3.28 11.49
C LEU A 248 -10.19 3.98 12.80
N GLY A 249 -8.92 3.94 13.23
CA GLY A 249 -8.43 4.64 14.41
C GLY A 249 -8.70 6.15 14.36
N ASP A 250 -8.37 6.80 13.24
CA ASP A 250 -8.58 8.23 13.03
C ASP A 250 -10.07 8.60 12.97
N PHE A 251 -10.91 7.68 12.51
CA PHE A 251 -12.35 7.92 12.39
C PHE A 251 -13.12 7.71 13.70
N MET A 252 -12.61 6.89 14.64
CA MET A 252 -13.27 6.63 15.92
C MET A 252 -13.64 7.90 16.71
N PRO A 253 -12.76 8.92 16.84
CA PRO A 253 -13.13 10.20 17.46
C PRO A 253 -14.34 10.88 16.80
N VAL A 254 -14.49 10.77 15.48
CA VAL A 254 -15.62 11.34 14.72
C VAL A 254 -16.92 10.63 15.09
N ILE A 255 -16.90 9.30 15.14
CA ILE A 255 -18.07 8.51 15.55
C ILE A 255 -18.49 8.88 16.98
N PHE A 256 -17.55 8.91 17.94
CA PHE A 256 -17.89 9.22 19.33
C PHE A 256 -18.40 10.64 19.53
N ALA A 257 -17.88 11.61 18.77
CA ALA A 257 -18.31 13.00 18.87
C ALA A 257 -19.70 13.24 18.25
N LEU A 258 -20.01 12.58 17.13
CA LEU A 258 -21.20 12.89 16.32
C LEU A 258 -22.33 11.85 16.43
N LYS A 259 -22.04 10.62 16.90
CA LYS A 259 -23.00 9.54 17.14
C LYS A 259 -22.75 8.83 18.49
N PRO A 260 -22.88 9.53 19.63
CA PRO A 260 -22.64 8.92 20.94
C PRO A 260 -23.64 7.81 21.32
N ASP A 261 -24.83 7.77 20.69
CA ASP A 261 -25.96 6.92 21.09
C ASP A 261 -26.20 5.68 20.20
N GLN A 262 -25.22 5.20 19.42
CA GLN A 262 -25.32 3.92 18.71
C GLN A 262 -24.70 2.78 19.54
N PRO A 263 -25.49 1.95 20.25
CA PRO A 263 -24.96 0.82 20.99
C PRO A 263 -24.65 -0.31 19.99
N GLY A 264 -23.37 -0.61 19.75
CA GLY A 264 -22.98 -1.79 18.96
C GLY A 264 -21.63 -1.77 18.25
N ILE A 265 -20.83 -0.71 18.32
CA ILE A 265 -19.50 -0.64 17.68
C ILE A 265 -18.37 -0.83 18.70
N MET A 266 -18.53 -1.78 19.63
CA MET A 266 -17.44 -2.32 20.46
C MET A 266 -17.19 -3.78 20.11
#